data_AF-A0A9X9I5E9-F1
#
_entry.id   AF-A0A9X9I5E9-F1
#
_cell.length_a   1.000
_cell.length_b   1.000
_cell.length_c   1.000
_cell.angle_alpha   90.00
_cell.angle_beta   90.00
_cell.angle_gamma   90.00
#
_symmetry.space_group_name_H-M   'P 1'
#
loop_
_entity.id
_entity.type
_entity.pdbx_description
1 polymer ?
#
loop_
_entity_poly.entity_id
_entity_poly.type
_entity_poly.pdbx_seq_one_letter_code
_entity_poly.pdbx_strand_id
1 'polypeptide(L)'
;MNERPLSAFLVIDADVAQYDTGYIPLRLAEKMTSSKPIGGVVFRQVGKQINVEIECESSFLANKVTPLCTTVPMRYQTKRLTEMKGIVVGAAGVIGGIFAGATHLSVNMLAATSYVAGNFGWIGVNSN
;
A
#
# COMPACT_ATOMS: atom_id res chain seq x y z
N MET A 1 -1.09 -21.20 -12.23
CA MET A 1 -2.44 -20.99 -11.68
C MET A 1 -2.82 -19.55 -11.97
N ASN A 2 -3.78 -19.33 -12.87
CA ASN A 2 -4.37 -18.01 -13.08
C ASN A 2 -5.40 -17.78 -11.97
N GLU A 3 -5.15 -16.82 -11.08
CA GLU A 3 -6.16 -16.38 -10.12
C GLU A 3 -7.41 -15.94 -10.90
N ARG A 4 -8.56 -16.57 -10.58
CA ARG A 4 -9.84 -16.12 -11.11
C ARG A 4 -10.29 -14.90 -10.29
N PRO A 5 -10.82 -13.84 -10.92
CA PRO A 5 -11.49 -12.78 -10.18
C PRO A 5 -12.65 -13.40 -9.40
N LEU A 6 -12.67 -13.18 -8.09
CA LEU A 6 -13.77 -13.53 -7.21
C LEU A 6 -15.00 -12.71 -7.60
N SER A 7 -16.02 -13.38 -8.13
CA SER A 7 -17.35 -12.81 -8.32
C SER A 7 -18.23 -13.07 -7.10
N ALA A 8 -19.01 -12.04 -6.76
CA ALA A 8 -20.22 -11.99 -5.93
C ALA A 8 -20.05 -11.87 -4.39
N PHE A 9 -20.56 -10.75 -3.85
CA PHE A 9 -21.80 -10.75 -3.06
C PHE A 9 -22.64 -9.50 -3.39
N LEU A 10 -23.95 -9.71 -3.43
CA LEU A 10 -25.01 -8.70 -3.50
C LEU A 10 -25.12 -8.01 -2.13
N VAL A 11 -25.56 -6.74 -2.06
CA VAL A 11 -26.66 -6.23 -1.20
C VAL A 11 -26.56 -4.72 -0.91
N ILE A 12 -27.64 -4.04 -1.34
CA ILE A 12 -28.34 -2.85 -0.83
C ILE A 12 -27.65 -1.49 -0.95
N ASP A 13 -28.20 -0.70 -1.87
CA ASP A 13 -28.15 0.74 -1.86
C ASP A 13 -28.93 1.27 -0.64
N ALA A 14 -28.19 1.85 0.29
CA ALA A 14 -28.72 2.73 1.33
C ALA A 14 -27.63 3.76 1.65
N ASP A 15 -27.21 4.51 0.63
CA ASP A 15 -26.47 5.79 0.69
C ASP A 15 -25.13 5.88 1.45
N VAL A 16 -24.71 4.92 2.29
CA VAL A 16 -23.43 4.98 3.05
C VAL A 16 -22.89 3.61 3.50
N ALA A 17 -23.08 2.53 2.73
CA ALA A 17 -22.51 1.24 3.11
C ALA A 17 -20.97 1.23 2.91
N GLN A 18 -20.23 1.56 3.96
CA GLN A 18 -18.78 1.38 4.02
C GLN A 18 -18.45 -0.11 3.95
N TYR A 19 -18.09 -0.60 2.76
CA TYR A 19 -17.48 -1.91 2.62
C TYR A 19 -16.06 -1.86 3.19
N ASP A 20 -15.85 -2.48 4.34
CA ASP A 20 -14.53 -2.71 4.92
C ASP A 20 -14.05 -4.11 4.55
N THR A 21 -12.98 -4.19 3.73
CA THR A 21 -12.42 -5.48 3.32
C THR A 21 -11.53 -6.13 4.38
N GLY A 22 -11.32 -5.47 5.53
CA GLY A 22 -10.30 -5.82 6.49
C GLY A 22 -8.89 -5.57 5.95
N TYR A 23 -7.88 -5.77 6.82
CA TYR A 23 -6.49 -5.64 6.44
C TYR A 23 -6.00 -6.85 5.65
N ILE A 24 -5.44 -6.58 4.48
CA ILE A 24 -4.84 -7.59 3.61
C ILE A 24 -3.35 -7.34 3.51
N PRO A 25 -2.52 -8.28 3.95
CA PRO A 25 -1.08 -8.12 3.85
C PRO A 25 -0.57 -8.40 2.46
N LEU A 26 0.44 -7.61 2.07
CA LEU A 26 1.22 -7.87 0.89
C LEU A 26 2.48 -8.66 1.22
N ARG A 27 2.90 -9.42 0.22
CA ARG A 27 4.24 -10.01 0.22
C ARG A 27 5.28 -8.89 0.09
N LEU A 28 6.10 -8.76 1.13
CA LEU A 28 7.24 -7.84 1.14
C LEU A 28 8.28 -8.23 0.08
N ALA A 29 9.03 -7.23 -0.39
CA ALA A 29 10.17 -7.46 -1.27
C ALA A 29 11.26 -8.29 -0.57
N GLU A 30 12.04 -9.01 -1.37
CA GLU A 30 13.16 -9.82 -0.87
C GLU A 30 14.12 -8.91 -0.08
N LYS A 31 14.47 -9.30 1.15
CA LYS A 31 15.29 -8.55 2.13
C LYS A 31 14.56 -7.46 2.94
N MET A 32 13.23 -7.48 2.98
CA MET A 32 12.45 -6.67 3.92
C MET A 32 11.84 -7.53 5.03
N THR A 33 11.85 -6.98 6.24
CA THR A 33 11.22 -7.57 7.42
C THR A 33 10.16 -6.62 7.99
N SER A 34 9.32 -7.13 8.88
CA SER A 34 8.34 -6.32 9.60
C SER A 34 8.14 -6.87 11.00
N SER A 35 7.97 -5.97 11.96
CA SER A 35 7.52 -6.24 13.32
C SER A 35 6.01 -6.52 13.41
N LYS A 36 5.21 -6.17 12.38
CA LYS A 36 3.77 -6.37 12.40
C LYS A 36 3.40 -7.85 12.24
N PRO A 37 2.50 -8.41 13.08
CA PRO A 37 2.04 -9.79 12.95
C PRO A 37 1.35 -10.09 11.62
N ILE A 38 0.67 -9.09 11.06
CA ILE A 38 -0.12 -9.21 9.83
C ILE A 38 0.79 -9.03 8.60
N GLY A 39 1.95 -8.38 8.74
CA GLY A 39 2.88 -8.08 7.64
C GLY A 39 3.18 -6.58 7.55
N GLY A 40 4.28 -6.23 6.85
CA GLY A 40 4.81 -4.87 6.84
C GLY A 40 4.14 -3.91 5.88
N VAL A 41 3.33 -4.40 4.94
CA VAL A 41 2.49 -3.54 4.10
C VAL A 41 1.11 -4.16 4.09
N VAL A 42 0.10 -3.41 4.53
CA VAL A 42 -1.28 -3.88 4.60
C VAL A 42 -2.22 -2.89 3.94
N PHE A 43 -3.22 -3.43 3.23
CA PHE A 43 -4.27 -2.69 2.55
C PHE A 43 -5.60 -2.84 3.28
N ARG A 44 -6.39 -1.76 3.30
CA ARG A 44 -7.79 -1.79 3.74
C ARG A 44 -8.62 -0.90 2.82
N GLN A 45 -9.67 -1.42 2.23
CA GLN A 45 -10.64 -0.60 1.52
C GLN A 45 -11.78 -0.22 2.46
N VAL A 46 -12.16 1.05 2.49
CA VAL A 46 -13.31 1.58 3.23
C VAL A 46 -14.16 2.39 2.26
N GLY A 47 -15.27 1.80 1.79
CA GLY A 47 -16.07 2.39 0.72
C GLY A 47 -15.25 2.53 -0.57
N LYS A 48 -15.08 3.77 -1.05
CA LYS A 48 -14.29 4.07 -2.27
C LYS A 48 -12.81 4.33 -2.01
N GLN A 49 -12.42 4.53 -0.74
CA GLN A 49 -11.05 4.82 -0.37
C GLN A 49 -10.28 3.54 -0.08
N ILE A 50 -9.07 3.45 -0.61
CA ILE A 50 -8.06 2.46 -0.25
C ILE A 50 -7.10 3.13 0.70
N ASN A 51 -6.88 2.53 1.87
CA ASN A 51 -5.87 2.90 2.82
C ASN A 51 -4.76 1.85 2.82
N VAL A 52 -3.53 2.31 2.98
CA VAL A 52 -2.36 1.47 3.17
C VAL A 52 -1.62 1.89 4.41
N GLU A 53 -1.22 0.89 5.18
CA GLU A 53 -0.24 1.06 6.23
C GLU A 53 1.05 0.35 5.85
N ILE A 54 2.16 1.03 6.08
CA ILE A 54 3.50 0.52 5.92
C ILE A 54 4.19 0.52 7.28
N GLU A 55 4.89 -0.55 7.57
CA GLU A 55 5.86 -0.73 8.65
C GLU A 55 6.86 -1.81 8.23
N CYS A 56 7.99 -1.39 7.67
CA CYS A 56 9.01 -2.29 7.13
C CYS A 56 10.40 -1.88 7.59
N GLU A 57 11.25 -2.88 7.76
CA GLU A 57 12.67 -2.73 8.06
C GLU A 57 13.51 -3.25 6.89
N SER A 58 14.50 -2.45 6.48
CA SER A 58 15.47 -2.79 5.44
C SER A 58 16.57 -1.71 5.37
N SER A 59 17.54 -1.85 4.47
CA SER A 59 18.54 -0.80 4.21
C SER A 59 18.06 0.15 3.11
N PHE A 60 17.25 1.14 3.47
CA PHE A 60 16.76 2.17 2.53
C PHE A 60 17.85 3.21 2.27
N LEU A 61 18.24 3.35 1.01
CA LEU A 61 19.26 4.34 0.60
C LEU A 61 18.61 5.69 0.31
N ALA A 62 19.34 6.77 0.59
CA ALA A 62 18.90 8.13 0.30
C ALA A 62 18.66 8.34 -1.20
N ASN A 63 17.55 9.00 -1.54
CA ASN A 63 17.16 9.37 -2.91
C ASN A 63 17.08 8.19 -3.90
N LYS A 64 16.82 6.98 -3.38
CA LYS A 64 16.68 5.78 -4.19
C LYS A 64 15.28 5.18 -4.04
N VAL A 65 14.62 4.98 -5.18
CA VAL A 65 13.35 4.23 -5.23
C VAL A 65 13.61 2.77 -4.85
N THR A 66 12.97 2.33 -3.77
CA THR A 66 13.11 1.00 -3.21
C THR A 66 11.73 0.31 -3.21
N PRO A 67 11.57 -0.85 -3.86
CA PRO A 67 10.31 -1.59 -3.85
C PRO A 67 10.00 -2.13 -2.45
N LEU A 68 8.81 -1.83 -1.93
CA LEU A 68 8.30 -2.35 -0.66
C LEU A 68 7.65 -3.73 -0.83
N CYS A 69 6.95 -3.95 -1.94
CA CYS A 69 6.26 -5.20 -2.23
C CYS A 69 6.42 -5.63 -3.69
N THR A 70 6.38 -6.94 -3.92
CA THR A 70 6.57 -7.51 -5.26
C THR A 70 5.31 -7.46 -6.11
N THR A 71 4.11 -7.42 -5.54
CA THR A 71 2.86 -7.37 -6.32
C THR A 71 1.74 -6.71 -5.52
N VAL A 72 1.07 -5.72 -6.12
CA VAL A 72 -0.16 -5.11 -5.59
C VAL A 72 -1.37 -5.71 -6.32
N PRO A 73 -2.40 -6.22 -5.62
CA PRO A 73 -3.62 -6.73 -6.27
C PRO A 73 -4.29 -5.67 -7.16
N MET A 74 -4.84 -6.08 -8.31
CA MET A 74 -5.37 -5.14 -9.32
C MET A 74 -6.38 -4.12 -8.77
N ARG A 75 -7.24 -4.52 -7.83
CA ARG A 75 -8.22 -3.61 -7.22
C ARG A 75 -7.59 -2.48 -6.40
N TYR A 76 -6.34 -2.65 -5.97
CA TYR A 76 -5.58 -1.66 -5.22
C TYR A 76 -4.59 -0.87 -6.10
N GLN A 77 -4.53 -1.15 -7.40
CA GLN A 77 -3.71 -0.37 -8.32
C GLN A 77 -4.41 0.94 -8.68
N THR A 78 -3.64 1.99 -9.01
CA THR A 78 -4.14 3.20 -9.67
C THR A 78 -3.60 3.29 -11.08
N LYS A 79 -4.39 3.85 -12.00
CA LYS A 79 -3.91 4.27 -13.33
C LYS A 79 -3.22 5.64 -13.29
N ARG A 80 -3.44 6.43 -12.23
CA ARG A 80 -2.92 7.79 -12.10
C ARG A 80 -1.98 7.86 -10.91
N LEU A 81 -0.70 7.66 -11.17
CA LEU A 81 0.37 7.78 -10.16
C LEU A 81 0.32 9.13 -9.41
N THR A 82 -0.19 10.18 -10.06
CA THR A 82 -0.41 11.50 -9.47
C THR A 82 -1.41 11.51 -8.32
N GLU A 83 -2.34 10.56 -8.28
CA GLU A 83 -3.38 10.42 -7.25
C GLU A 83 -2.88 9.64 -6.02
N MET A 84 -1.70 9.03 -6.10
CA MET A 84 -1.05 8.34 -4.99
C MET A 84 0.21 9.09 -4.57
N LYS A 85 0.06 10.04 -3.67
CA LYS A 85 1.19 10.73 -3.03
C LYS A 85 1.00 10.66 -1.52
N GLY A 86 1.72 9.74 -0.89
CA GLY A 86 1.76 9.60 0.56
C GLY A 86 3.10 10.04 1.11
N ILE A 87 3.10 10.60 2.32
CA ILE A 87 4.31 10.85 3.09
C ILE A 87 4.57 9.63 3.97
N VAL A 88 5.82 9.17 4.00
CA VAL A 88 6.29 8.21 5.00
C VAL A 88 7.32 8.84 5.91
N VAL A 89 7.39 8.31 7.11
CA VAL A 89 8.36 8.66 8.13
C VAL A 89 9.24 7.43 8.39
N GLY A 90 10.54 7.60 8.20
CA GLY A 90 11.54 6.61 8.57
C GLY A 90 12.07 6.83 9.98
N ALA A 91 13.04 6.01 10.39
CA ALA A 91 13.72 6.20 11.67
C ALA A 91 14.29 7.63 11.79
N ALA A 92 14.30 8.16 13.01
CA ALA A 92 14.72 9.53 13.31
C ALA A 92 13.97 10.64 12.53
N GLY A 93 12.74 10.38 12.10
CA GLY A 93 11.88 11.39 11.48
C GLY A 93 12.18 11.68 10.01
N VAL A 94 12.94 10.82 9.33
CA VAL A 94 13.29 10.99 7.91
C VAL A 94 12.03 10.95 7.04
N ILE A 95 11.81 11.97 6.23
CA ILE A 95 10.63 12.05 5.35
C ILE A 95 10.95 11.36 4.01
N GLY A 96 9.95 10.66 3.47
CA GLY A 96 10.01 10.08 2.13
C GLY A 96 8.67 10.15 1.41
N GLY A 97 8.70 9.86 0.11
CA GLY A 97 7.52 9.74 -0.75
C GLY A 97 7.21 8.28 -1.05
N ILE A 98 5.93 7.94 -1.06
CA ILE A 98 5.44 6.65 -1.53
C ILE A 98 4.96 6.75 -2.99
N PHE A 99 5.26 5.71 -3.75
CA PHE A 99 4.84 5.56 -5.14
C PHE A 99 4.26 4.16 -5.30
N ALA A 100 2.98 4.02 -5.63
CA ALA A 100 2.49 2.74 -6.15
C ALA A 100 2.48 2.79 -7.68
N GLY A 101 3.43 2.07 -8.28
CA GLY A 101 3.44 1.81 -9.71
C GLY A 101 2.28 0.91 -10.14
N ALA A 102 2.23 0.55 -11.42
CA ALA A 102 1.17 -0.32 -11.95
C ALA A 102 1.08 -1.67 -11.23
N THR A 103 2.19 -2.24 -10.75
CA THR A 103 2.23 -3.57 -10.11
C THR A 103 2.94 -3.62 -8.76
N HIS A 104 3.61 -2.55 -8.33
CA HIS A 104 4.47 -2.55 -7.15
C HIS A 104 4.25 -1.30 -6.30
N LEU A 105 4.36 -1.43 -4.97
CA LEU A 105 4.49 -0.30 -4.07
C LEU A 105 5.97 -0.06 -3.77
N SER A 106 6.41 1.19 -3.85
CA SER A 106 7.80 1.60 -3.66
C SER A 106 7.87 2.87 -2.82
N VAL A 107 9.04 3.10 -2.25
CA VAL A 107 9.34 4.30 -1.45
C VAL A 107 10.60 4.99 -1.94
N ASN A 108 10.67 6.31 -1.82
CA ASN A 108 11.88 7.08 -1.96
C ASN A 108 12.11 7.92 -0.71
N MET A 109 13.17 7.63 0.04
CA MET A 109 13.51 8.34 1.29
C MET A 109 14.51 9.46 1.02
N LEU A 110 14.33 10.63 1.65
CA LEU A 110 15.25 11.76 1.48
C LEU A 110 16.63 11.52 2.10
N ALA A 111 16.70 10.65 3.12
CA ALA A 111 17.94 10.22 3.76
C ALA A 111 17.94 8.70 3.95
N ALA A 112 19.13 8.13 4.16
CA ALA A 112 19.27 6.71 4.44
C ALA A 112 18.62 6.37 5.78
N THR A 113 17.90 5.25 5.84
CA THR A 113 17.19 4.82 7.05
C THR A 113 17.04 3.30 7.06
N SER A 114 16.90 2.74 8.26
CA SER A 114 16.71 1.30 8.45
C SER A 114 15.24 0.88 8.51
N TYR A 115 14.34 1.86 8.53
CA TYR A 115 12.93 1.66 8.84
C TYR A 115 12.06 2.67 8.07
N VAL A 116 10.89 2.22 7.64
CA VAL A 116 9.86 3.06 7.02
C VAL A 116 8.51 2.70 7.61
N ALA A 117 7.78 3.72 8.06
CA ALA A 117 6.37 3.61 8.38
C ALA A 117 5.55 4.76 7.81
N GLY A 118 4.27 4.51 7.59
CA GLY A 118 3.34 5.54 7.14
C GLY A 118 1.96 5.00 6.84
N ASN A 119 1.01 5.92 6.77
CA ASN A 119 -0.35 5.62 6.34
C ASN A 119 -0.74 6.60 5.23
N PHE A 120 -1.34 6.09 4.16
CA PHE A 120 -1.79 6.88 3.02
C PHE A 120 -3.02 6.27 2.38
N GLY A 121 -3.85 7.10 1.76
CA GLY A 121 -5.06 6.64 1.08
C GLY A 121 -5.33 7.33 -0.25
N TRP A 122 -6.05 6.64 -1.13
CA TRP A 122 -6.44 7.10 -2.46
C TRP A 122 -7.72 6.40 -2.94
N ILE A 123 -8.29 6.84 -4.05
CA ILE A 123 -9.48 6.23 -4.66
C ILE A 123 -9.04 5.17 -5.68
N GLY A 124 -9.59 3.95 -5.56
CA GLY A 124 -9.22 2.82 -6.42
C GLY A 124 -9.78 2.88 -7.84
N VAL A 125 -9.16 2.15 -8.79
CA VAL A 125 -9.57 2.14 -10.21
C VAL A 125 -10.96 1.55 -10.44
N ASN A 126 -11.41 0.65 -9.56
CA ASN A 126 -12.67 -0.09 -9.70
C ASN A 126 -13.72 0.34 -8.66
N SER A 127 -13.65 1.55 -8.11
CA SER A 127 -14.63 2.04 -7.10
C SER A 127 -15.87 2.73 -7.70
N ASN A 128 -16.11 2.53 -9.00
CA ASN A 128 -17.29 3.04 -9.72
C ASN A 128 -18.43 2.03 -9.67
#